data_AF-A0A1Y1Q964-F1
#
_entry.id   AF-A0A1Y1Q964-F1
#
_cell.length_a   1.000
_cell.length_b   1.000
_cell.length_c   1.000
_cell.angle_alpha   90.00
_cell.angle_beta   90.00
_cell.angle_gamma   90.00
#
_symmetry.space_group_name_H-M   'P 1'
#
loop_
_entity.id
_entity.type
_entity.pdbx_description
1 polymer ?
#
loop_
_entity_poly.entity_id
_entity_poly.type
_entity_poly.pdbx_seq_one_letter_code
_entity_poly.pdbx_strand_id
1 'polypeptide(L)'
;MSEDRPIYLKLEQEINVLELLVSITADPAASHWLKRAVTELWERDTVDALNDLDILRELLEAKHQSNVLTLQRMVTSDSRIRH
;
A
#
# COMPACT_ATOMS: atom_id res chain seq x y z
N MET A 1 -3.32 12.68 30.90
CA MET A 1 -2.93 11.32 30.50
C MET A 1 -3.11 11.21 29.00
N SER A 2 -2.15 10.57 28.33
CA SER A 2 -1.85 10.71 26.89
C SER A 2 -2.86 9.95 26.02
N GLU A 3 -3.78 10.68 25.40
CA GLU A 3 -4.71 10.16 24.38
C GLU A 3 -3.98 9.79 23.06
N ASP A 4 -2.74 10.26 22.87
CA ASP A 4 -1.95 10.03 21.65
C ASP A 4 -1.28 8.64 21.57
N ARG A 5 -0.99 8.01 22.71
CA ARG A 5 -0.38 6.66 22.74
C ARG A 5 -1.21 5.58 22.02
N PRO A 6 -2.53 5.47 22.26
CA PRO A 6 -3.34 4.48 21.55
C PRO A 6 -3.45 4.75 20.04
N ILE A 7 -3.40 6.02 19.61
CA ILE A 7 -3.45 6.40 18.20
C ILE A 7 -2.15 6.00 17.48
N TYR A 8 -1.00 6.26 18.12
CA TYR A 8 0.31 5.92 17.57
C TYR A 8 0.50 4.40 17.40
N LEU A 9 0.13 3.61 18.41
CA LEU A 9 0.21 2.14 18.34
C LEU A 9 -0.67 1.55 17.24
N LYS A 10 -1.84 2.14 17.00
CA LYS A 10 -2.75 1.73 15.93
C LYS A 10 -2.18 2.04 14.55
N LEU A 11 -1.62 3.25 14.37
CA LEU A 11 -0.91 3.64 13.16
C LEU A 11 0.28 2.74 12.87
N GLU A 12 1.07 2.38 13.88
CA GLU A 12 2.23 1.51 13.72
C GLU A 12 1.82 0.08 13.31
N GLN A 13 0.69 -0.42 13.82
CA GLN A 13 0.10 -1.70 13.38
C GLN A 13 -0.42 -1.66 11.94
N GLU A 14 -1.16 -0.60 11.58
CA GLU A 14 -1.64 -0.39 10.21
C GLU A 14 -0.47 -0.26 9.23
N ILE A 15 0.60 0.45 9.61
CA ILE A 15 1.83 0.55 8.84
C ILE A 15 2.50 -0.82 8.67
N ASN A 16 2.64 -1.62 9.73
CA ASN A 16 3.28 -2.95 9.62
C ASN A 16 2.51 -3.90 8.68
N VAL A 17 1.17 -3.89 8.73
CA VAL A 17 0.34 -4.69 7.81
C VAL A 17 0.51 -4.21 6.37
N LEU A 18 0.56 -2.89 6.16
CA LEU A 18 0.78 -2.30 4.86
C LEU A 18 2.22 -2.49 4.37
N GLU A 19 3.23 -2.49 5.24
CA GLU A 19 4.64 -2.76 4.90
C GLU A 19 4.84 -4.17 4.34
N LEU A 20 4.05 -5.15 4.80
CA LEU A 20 4.00 -6.49 4.19
C LEU A 20 3.48 -6.43 2.74
N LEU A 21 2.44 -5.66 2.47
CA LEU A 21 1.89 -5.44 1.11
C LEU A 21 2.80 -4.53 0.26
N VAL A 22 3.60 -3.69 0.88
CA VAL A 22 4.63 -2.85 0.25
C VAL A 22 5.81 -3.69 -0.20
N SER A 23 6.19 -4.75 0.50
CA SER A 23 7.21 -5.67 0.00
C SER A 23 6.87 -6.23 -1.38
N ILE A 24 5.57 -6.43 -1.65
CA ILE A 24 5.05 -6.87 -2.94
C ILE A 24 5.00 -5.71 -3.95
N THR A 25 4.93 -4.44 -3.55
CA THR A 25 4.65 -3.33 -4.47
C THR A 25 5.74 -2.25 -4.59
N ALA A 26 6.75 -2.28 -3.72
CA ALA A 26 7.94 -1.43 -3.70
C ALA A 26 9.08 -1.97 -4.56
N ASP A 27 9.05 -3.25 -4.92
CA ASP A 27 9.96 -3.80 -5.93
C ASP A 27 9.62 -3.16 -7.30
N PRO A 28 10.58 -2.53 -8.00
CA PRO A 28 10.38 -2.11 -9.39
C PRO A 28 9.84 -3.24 -10.28
N ALA A 29 10.26 -4.48 -10.04
CA ALA A 29 9.77 -5.67 -10.71
C ALA A 29 8.28 -5.91 -10.47
N ALA A 30 7.75 -5.52 -9.31
CA ALA A 30 6.33 -5.63 -9.03
C ALA A 30 5.47 -4.62 -9.78
N SER A 31 5.99 -3.41 -10.01
CA SER A 31 5.30 -2.42 -10.86
C SER A 31 5.22 -2.91 -12.31
N HIS A 32 6.28 -3.59 -12.79
CA HIS A 32 6.27 -4.27 -14.08
C HIS A 32 5.32 -5.48 -14.10
N TRP A 33 5.32 -6.28 -13.03
CA TRP A 33 4.44 -7.42 -12.87
C TRP A 33 2.97 -7.00 -12.87
N LEU A 34 2.60 -5.94 -12.13
CA LEU A 34 1.22 -5.45 -12.06
C LEU A 34 0.72 -4.99 -13.45
N LYS A 35 1.56 -4.24 -14.18
CA LYS A 35 1.25 -3.81 -15.56
C LYS A 35 1.08 -4.99 -16.50
N ARG A 36 1.93 -6.01 -16.35
CA ARG A 36 1.87 -7.23 -17.15
C ARG A 36 0.61 -8.02 -16.83
N ALA A 37 0.28 -8.22 -15.55
CA ALA A 37 -0.94 -8.89 -15.10
C ALA A 37 -2.19 -8.22 -15.68
N VAL A 38 -2.29 -6.89 -15.63
CA VAL A 38 -3.38 -6.12 -16.26
C VAL A 38 -3.46 -6.34 -17.78
N THR A 39 -2.32 -6.46 -18.46
CA THR A 39 -2.27 -6.72 -19.91
C THR A 39 -2.71 -8.15 -20.24
N GLU A 40 -2.38 -9.11 -19.39
CA GLU A 40 -2.72 -10.52 -19.57
C GLU A 40 -4.19 -10.84 -19.26
N LEU A 41 -4.93 -9.94 -18.58
CA LEU A 41 -6.37 -10.10 -18.32
C LEU A 41 -7.20 -10.30 -19.60
N TRP A 42 -6.79 -9.69 -20.70
CA TRP A 42 -7.49 -9.79 -21.99
C TRP A 42 -7.47 -11.20 -22.59
N GLU A 43 -6.54 -12.04 -22.16
CA GLU A 43 -6.38 -13.44 -22.62
C GLU A 43 -7.11 -14.44 -21.71
N ARG A 44 -7.73 -13.98 -20.60
CA ARG A 44 -8.41 -14.84 -19.63
C ARG A 44 -9.92 -14.93 -19.90
N ASP A 45 -10.54 -15.97 -19.35
CA ASP A 45 -12.00 -16.03 -19.27
C ASP A 45 -12.54 -14.80 -18.51
N THR A 46 -13.70 -14.30 -18.92
CA THR A 46 -14.27 -13.06 -18.39
C THR A 46 -14.51 -13.12 -16.88
N VAL A 47 -14.91 -14.28 -16.33
CA VAL A 47 -15.14 -14.41 -14.88
C VAL A 47 -13.82 -14.37 -14.11
N ASP A 48 -12.81 -15.08 -14.61
CA ASP A 48 -11.48 -15.08 -14.00
C ASP A 48 -10.80 -13.71 -14.09
N ALA A 49 -10.93 -13.04 -15.23
CA ALA A 49 -10.38 -11.71 -15.44
C ALA A 49 -10.97 -10.67 -14.48
N LEU A 50 -12.28 -10.78 -14.17
CA LEU A 50 -12.92 -9.90 -13.20
C LEU A 50 -12.44 -10.18 -11.76
N ASN A 51 -12.29 -11.45 -11.38
CA ASN A 51 -11.75 -11.82 -10.07
C ASN A 51 -10.30 -11.32 -9.90
N ASP A 52 -9.46 -11.49 -10.92
CA ASP A 52 -8.09 -10.97 -10.90
C ASP A 52 -8.07 -9.44 -10.82
N LEU A 53 -8.98 -8.75 -11.53
CA LEU A 53 -9.06 -7.29 -11.51
C LEU A 53 -9.41 -6.76 -10.12
N ASP A 54 -10.30 -7.43 -9.40
CA ASP A 54 -10.62 -7.08 -8.00
C ASP A 54 -9.39 -7.23 -7.09
N ILE A 55 -8.62 -8.32 -7.22
CA ILE A 55 -7.38 -8.52 -6.47
C ILE A 55 -6.34 -7.45 -6.83
N LEU A 56 -6.18 -7.14 -8.12
CA LEU A 56 -5.24 -6.12 -8.59
C LEU A 56 -5.60 -4.73 -8.07
N ARG A 57 -6.90 -4.43 -7.97
CA ARG A 57 -7.40 -3.18 -7.39
C ARG A 57 -7.06 -3.08 -5.90
N GLU A 58 -7.31 -4.14 -5.12
CA GLU A 58 -6.96 -4.17 -3.69
C GLU A 58 -5.46 -3.94 -3.46
N LEU A 59 -4.61 -4.59 -4.26
CA LEU A 59 -3.16 -4.41 -4.19
C LEU A 59 -2.73 -2.98 -4.52
N LEU A 60 -3.38 -2.34 -5.50
CA LEU A 60 -3.08 -0.96 -5.88
C LEU A 60 -3.52 0.04 -4.80
N GLU A 61 -4.71 -0.18 -4.22
CA GLU A 61 -5.22 0.64 -3.12
C GLU A 61 -4.30 0.55 -1.89
N ALA A 62 -3.87 -0.65 -1.52
CA ALA A 62 -2.92 -0.87 -0.42
C ALA A 62 -1.57 -0.16 -0.65
N LYS A 63 -1.02 -0.24 -1.87
CA LYS A 63 0.19 0.49 -2.24
C LYS A 63 0.01 2.00 -2.08
N HIS A 64 -1.11 2.53 -2.56
CA HIS A 64 -1.41 3.96 -2.47
C HIS A 64 -1.48 4.42 -1.01
N GLN A 65 -2.21 3.68 -0.16
CA GLN A 65 -2.33 3.98 1.26
C GLN A 65 -0.97 3.99 1.97
N SER A 66 -0.12 3.00 1.70
CA SER A 66 1.22 2.97 2.29
C SER A 66 2.08 4.17 1.87
N ASN A 67 2.04 4.56 0.58
CA ASN A 67 2.77 5.74 0.12
C ASN A 67 2.29 7.01 0.84
N VAL A 68 0.97 7.16 1.03
CA VAL A 68 0.39 8.29 1.77
C VAL A 68 0.88 8.29 3.23
N LEU A 69 0.81 7.16 3.93
CA LEU A 69 1.28 7.04 5.31
C LEU A 69 2.78 7.31 5.44
N THR A 70 3.58 6.84 4.48
CA THR A 70 5.03 7.07 4.44
C THR A 70 5.33 8.57 4.31
N LEU A 71 4.62 9.27 3.43
CA LEU A 71 4.74 10.72 3.27
C LEU A 71 4.28 11.46 4.54
N GLN A 72 3.17 11.05 5.17
CA GLN A 72 2.71 11.63 6.43
C GLN A 72 3.72 11.44 7.56
N ARG A 73 4.36 10.26 7.66
CA ARG A 73 5.44 9.99 8.61
C ARG A 73 6.63 10.92 8.38
N MET A 74 7.03 11.14 7.12
CA MET A 74 8.13 12.06 6.79
C MET A 74 7.81 13.50 7.20
N VAL A 75 6.61 14.00 6.89
CA VAL A 75 6.18 15.36 7.24
C VAL A 75 6.15 15.55 8.76
N THR A 76 5.53 14.61 9.48
CA THR A 76 5.43 14.67 10.96
C THR A 76 6.79 14.59 11.65
N SER A 77 7.73 13.81 11.09
CA SER A 77 9.11 13.71 11.57
C SER A 77 9.89 15.01 11.38
N ASP A 78 9.79 15.65 10.22
CA ASP A 78 10.49 16.91 9.91
C ASP A 78 9.95 18.08 10.76
N SER A 79 8.64 18.13 11.02
CA SER A 79 8.05 19.13 11.91
C SER A 79 8.50 19.01 13.38
N ARG A 80 8.98 17.84 13.81
CA ARG A 80 9.47 17.60 15.18
C ARG A 80 10.95 17.98 15.37
N ILE A 81 11.72 18.09 14.28
CA ILE A 81 13.14 18.49 14.29
C ILE A 81 13.26 20.02 14.31
N ARG A 82 12.22 20.74 13.88
CA ARG A 82 12.21 22.22 13.76
C ARG A 82 11.66 22.94 15.00
N HIS A 83 11.31 22.22 16.07
CA HIS A 83 10.88 22.72 17.37
C HIS A 83 11.82 22.25 18.48
#